data_AF-A0A3D3BQV4-F1
#
_entry.id   AF-A0A3D3BQV4-F1
#
_cell.length_a   1.000
_cell.length_b   1.000
_cell.length_c   1.000
_cell.angle_alpha   90.00
_cell.angle_beta   90.00
_cell.angle_gamma   90.00
#
_symmetry.space_group_name_H-M   'P 1'
#
loop_
_entity.id
_entity.type
_entity.pdbx_description
1 polymer ?
#
loop_
_entity_poly.entity_id
_entity_poly.type
_entity_poly.pdbx_seq_one_letter_code
_entity_poly.pdbx_strand_id
1 'polypeptide(L)'
;MRLILLTRAMESSAEVLPSLGLLGHHVRVLSAEPTALLSAPDADALLIDGRRDLPAVRGLTRLMRQTGVDIPIVLVTTEGGLPAIQWDWGMDEILVDTTSPAEVEARLRLAVSRAAPEAAGPASDPEEIHAGDLHIDEASYAAKLRGRTLDLTFKEFELLKFLAQHPGRVFTRAVLLQEVWGYDYFGGTRTVDVHVRRLRAKLGPEYEALIGTVRNVGYRFVPERADPQTMATLDEIPVDEIRTPIDDRS
;
A
#
# COMPACT_ATOMS: atom_id res chain seq x y z
N MET A 1 -10.75 0.76 1.16
CA MET A 1 -10.64 1.59 -0.05
C MET A 1 -11.84 2.52 -0.14
N ARG A 2 -11.61 3.74 -0.65
CA ARG A 2 -12.63 4.68 -1.08
C ARG A 2 -12.92 4.42 -2.55
N LEU A 3 -14.15 4.05 -2.88
CA LEU A 3 -14.55 3.72 -4.24
C LEU A 3 -15.60 4.72 -4.70
N ILE A 4 -15.52 5.17 -5.94
CA ILE A 4 -16.65 5.83 -6.60
C ILE A 4 -17.30 4.82 -7.52
N LEU A 5 -18.62 4.69 -7.44
CA LEU A 5 -19.40 3.89 -8.36
C LEU A 5 -20.29 4.80 -9.20
N LEU A 6 -20.12 4.75 -10.51
CA LEU A 6 -20.96 5.45 -11.47
C LEU A 6 -22.02 4.50 -12.00
N THR A 7 -23.29 4.82 -11.75
CA THR A 7 -24.42 4.05 -12.29
C THR A 7 -25.53 4.96 -12.79
N ARG A 8 -26.22 4.54 -13.85
CA ARG A 8 -27.38 5.28 -14.40
C ARG A 8 -28.66 5.05 -13.60
N ALA A 9 -28.74 3.95 -12.87
CA ALA A 9 -29.95 3.56 -12.15
C ALA A 9 -30.04 4.16 -10.74
N MET A 10 -29.00 4.88 -10.28
CA MET A 10 -28.84 5.32 -8.88
C MET A 10 -29.05 4.16 -7.88
N GLU A 11 -28.81 2.94 -8.33
CA GLU A 11 -28.89 1.71 -7.57
C GLU A 11 -27.80 1.68 -6.50
N SER A 12 -28.05 0.96 -5.41
CA SER A 12 -27.03 0.79 -4.38
C SER A 12 -25.83 0.01 -4.93
N SER A 13 -24.66 0.19 -4.34
CA SER A 13 -23.47 -0.58 -4.76
C SER A 13 -23.65 -2.09 -4.66
N ALA A 14 -24.47 -2.55 -3.70
CA ALA A 14 -24.81 -3.96 -3.53
C ALA A 14 -25.82 -4.48 -4.58
N GLU A 15 -26.61 -3.62 -5.21
CA GLU A 15 -27.44 -4.00 -6.36
C GLU A 15 -26.60 -4.07 -7.63
N VAL A 16 -25.57 -3.24 -7.76
CA VAL A 16 -24.66 -3.22 -8.92
C VAL A 16 -23.67 -4.37 -8.89
N LEU A 17 -23.01 -4.56 -7.74
CA LEU A 17 -22.03 -5.61 -7.49
C LEU A 17 -22.24 -6.10 -6.05
N PRO A 18 -23.10 -7.12 -5.83
CA PRO A 18 -23.47 -7.63 -4.49
C PRO A 18 -22.30 -7.87 -3.55
N SER A 19 -21.16 -8.31 -4.09
CA SER A 19 -19.93 -8.52 -3.34
C SER A 19 -19.42 -7.27 -2.62
N LEU A 20 -19.66 -6.06 -3.13
CA LEU A 20 -19.29 -4.82 -2.44
C LEU A 20 -20.05 -4.63 -1.11
N GLY A 21 -21.27 -5.18 -1.00
CA GLY A 21 -22.03 -5.12 0.25
C GLY A 21 -21.46 -6.01 1.36
N LEU A 22 -20.57 -6.95 1.00
CA LEU A 22 -19.89 -7.86 1.92
C LEU A 22 -18.45 -7.42 2.24
N LEU A 23 -17.96 -6.37 1.56
CA LEU A 23 -16.61 -5.85 1.70
C LEU A 23 -16.63 -4.52 2.47
N GLY A 24 -15.60 -4.27 3.27
CA GLY A 24 -15.48 -3.08 4.12
C GLY A 24 -15.08 -1.79 3.37
N HIS A 25 -15.47 -1.64 2.11
CA HIS A 25 -15.14 -0.48 1.30
C HIS A 25 -16.10 0.69 1.53
N HIS A 26 -15.59 1.92 1.39
CA HIS A 26 -16.41 3.12 1.46
C HIS A 26 -16.81 3.52 0.04
N VAL A 27 -18.03 3.15 -0.38
CA VAL A 27 -18.50 3.35 -1.76
C VAL A 27 -19.40 4.59 -1.86
N ARG A 28 -19.00 5.53 -2.71
CA ARG A 28 -19.79 6.72 -3.10
C ARG A 28 -20.47 6.43 -4.43
N VAL A 29 -21.79 6.31 -4.44
CA VAL A 29 -22.57 6.15 -5.68
C VAL A 29 -22.87 7.52 -6.29
N LEU A 30 -22.58 7.69 -7.57
CA LEU A 30 -22.87 8.89 -8.35
C LEU A 30 -23.53 8.51 -9.69
N SER A 31 -24.12 9.49 -10.37
CA SER A 31 -24.66 9.30 -11.70
C SER A 31 -23.53 9.02 -12.71
N ALA A 32 -23.78 8.15 -13.69
CA ALA A 32 -22.83 7.84 -14.76
C ALA A 32 -22.75 8.94 -15.83
N GLU A 33 -22.36 10.13 -15.40
CA GLU A 33 -22.14 11.31 -16.23
C GLU A 33 -20.75 11.90 -15.89
N PRO A 34 -20.00 12.43 -16.88
CA PRO A 34 -18.64 12.92 -16.64
C PRO A 34 -18.56 14.02 -15.58
N THR A 35 -19.58 14.88 -15.52
CA THR A 35 -19.67 16.00 -14.57
C THR A 35 -19.82 15.53 -13.12
N ALA A 36 -20.21 14.28 -12.87
CA ALA A 36 -20.35 13.75 -11.52
C ALA A 36 -19.01 13.73 -10.75
N LEU A 37 -17.89 13.65 -11.47
CA LEU A 37 -16.55 13.63 -10.86
C LEU A 37 -16.04 15.02 -10.44
N LEU A 38 -16.63 16.12 -10.93
CA LEU A 38 -16.18 17.49 -10.62
C LEU A 38 -16.28 17.84 -9.13
N SER A 39 -17.14 17.16 -8.39
CA SER A 39 -17.35 17.35 -6.95
C SER A 39 -17.16 16.04 -6.17
N ALA A 40 -16.57 15.03 -6.81
CA ALA A 40 -16.35 13.75 -6.17
C ALA A 40 -15.13 13.85 -5.22
N PRO A 41 -15.20 13.20 -4.05
CA PRO A 41 -14.03 13.10 -3.17
C PRO A 41 -12.94 12.24 -3.83
N ASP A 42 -11.71 12.34 -3.34
CA ASP A 42 -10.63 11.43 -3.75
C ASP A 42 -11.05 9.96 -3.56
N ALA A 43 -10.73 9.14 -4.57
CA ALA A 43 -11.05 7.72 -4.60
C ALA A 43 -9.83 6.92 -5.02
N ASP A 44 -9.76 5.68 -4.52
CA ASP A 44 -8.68 4.75 -4.85
C ASP A 44 -8.99 4.03 -6.18
N ALA A 45 -10.27 3.88 -6.55
CA ALA A 45 -10.70 3.34 -7.84
C ALA A 45 -12.08 3.86 -8.27
N LEU A 46 -12.32 3.88 -9.57
CA LEU A 46 -13.57 4.27 -10.22
C LEU A 46 -14.27 3.05 -10.83
N LEU A 47 -15.42 2.68 -10.29
CA LEU A 47 -16.26 1.61 -10.83
C LEU A 47 -17.33 2.22 -11.76
N ILE A 48 -17.58 1.59 -12.90
CA ILE A 48 -18.60 2.02 -13.85
C ILE A 48 -19.57 0.87 -14.13
N ASP A 49 -20.86 1.09 -13.90
CA ASP A 49 -21.93 0.13 -14.16
C ASP A 49 -22.23 0.05 -15.67
N GLY A 50 -21.74 -1.01 -16.31
CA GLY A 50 -21.97 -1.35 -17.70
C GLY A 50 -23.04 -2.41 -17.93
N ARG A 51 -23.73 -2.89 -16.89
CA ARG A 51 -24.65 -4.04 -17.01
C ARG A 51 -25.82 -3.81 -17.98
N ARG A 52 -26.21 -2.55 -18.22
CA ARG A 52 -27.39 -2.18 -19.03
C ARG A 52 -27.07 -1.42 -20.32
N ASP A 53 -25.93 -0.74 -20.40
CA ASP A 53 -25.62 0.19 -21.50
C ASP A 53 -24.11 0.27 -21.76
N LEU A 54 -23.54 -0.84 -22.22
CA LEU A 54 -22.13 -0.91 -22.62
C LEU A 54 -21.73 0.14 -23.69
N PRO A 55 -22.53 0.44 -24.73
CA PRO A 55 -22.18 1.47 -25.70
C PRO A 55 -21.98 2.86 -25.08
N ALA A 56 -22.82 3.27 -24.13
CA ALA A 56 -22.63 4.53 -23.41
C ALA A 56 -21.39 4.49 -22.51
N VAL A 57 -21.17 3.38 -21.81
CA VAL A 57 -20.00 3.22 -20.94
C VAL A 57 -18.69 3.32 -21.71
N ARG A 58 -18.61 2.77 -22.92
CA ARG A 58 -17.44 2.95 -23.80
C ARG A 58 -17.08 4.41 -24.03
N GLY A 59 -18.08 5.26 -24.28
CA GLY A 59 -17.85 6.69 -24.48
C GLY A 59 -17.38 7.36 -23.19
N LEU A 60 -17.99 7.00 -22.07
CA LEU A 60 -17.70 7.53 -20.74
C LEU A 60 -16.27 7.20 -20.28
N THR A 61 -15.86 5.94 -20.37
CA THR A 61 -14.52 5.49 -19.96
C THR A 61 -13.42 6.19 -20.76
N ARG A 62 -13.60 6.31 -22.08
CA ARG A 62 -12.65 7.01 -22.97
C ARG A 62 -12.56 8.50 -22.65
N LEU A 63 -13.71 9.13 -22.42
CA LEU A 63 -13.75 10.53 -22.03
C LEU A 63 -13.04 10.76 -20.70
N MET A 64 -13.27 9.92 -19.69
CA MET A 64 -12.60 10.00 -18.38
C MET A 64 -11.08 9.96 -18.50
N ARG A 65 -10.56 9.04 -19.30
CA ARG A 65 -9.12 8.98 -19.59
C ARG A 65 -8.61 10.22 -20.29
N GLN A 66 -9.33 10.72 -21.30
CA GLN A 66 -8.97 11.95 -22.00
C GLN A 66 -8.99 13.19 -21.08
N THR A 67 -9.81 13.17 -20.04
CA THR A 67 -9.90 14.25 -19.03
C THR A 67 -8.91 14.11 -17.87
N GLY A 68 -8.01 13.14 -17.90
CA GLY A 68 -6.96 12.98 -16.88
C GLY A 68 -7.41 12.24 -15.61
N VAL A 69 -8.39 11.34 -15.71
CA VAL A 69 -8.67 10.41 -14.61
C VAL A 69 -7.55 9.37 -14.56
N ASP A 70 -6.68 9.48 -13.56
CA ASP A 70 -5.47 8.66 -13.42
C ASP A 70 -5.64 7.47 -12.46
N ILE A 71 -6.71 7.45 -11.68
CA ILE A 71 -7.08 6.31 -10.84
C ILE A 71 -7.61 5.14 -11.70
N PRO A 72 -7.58 3.89 -11.21
CA PRO A 72 -8.00 2.76 -12.02
C PRO A 72 -9.50 2.78 -12.30
N ILE A 73 -9.86 2.49 -13.55
CA ILE A 73 -11.24 2.41 -14.04
C ILE A 73 -11.62 0.94 -14.16
N VAL A 74 -12.59 0.51 -13.35
CA VAL A 74 -13.09 -0.85 -13.26
C VAL A 74 -14.49 -0.93 -13.86
N LEU A 75 -14.66 -1.72 -14.92
CA LEU A 75 -15.95 -1.95 -15.54
C LEU A 75 -16.69 -3.06 -14.78
N VAL A 76 -17.91 -2.80 -14.32
CA VAL A 76 -18.82 -3.85 -13.82
C VAL A 76 -19.82 -4.21 -14.92
N THR A 77 -19.88 -5.47 -15.32
CA THR A 77 -20.77 -5.96 -16.40
C THR A 77 -21.47 -7.26 -16.00
N THR A 78 -22.43 -7.71 -16.81
CA THR A 78 -22.95 -9.09 -16.75
C THR A 78 -22.07 -10.03 -17.57
N GLU A 79 -22.17 -11.33 -17.32
CA GLU A 79 -21.48 -12.38 -18.09
C GLU A 79 -21.80 -12.30 -19.60
N GLY A 80 -23.07 -12.05 -19.94
CA GLY A 80 -23.51 -11.89 -21.33
C GLY A 80 -22.98 -10.62 -22.02
N GLY A 81 -22.50 -9.63 -21.25
CA GLY A 81 -21.89 -8.41 -21.77
C GLY A 81 -20.42 -8.56 -22.17
N LEU A 82 -19.71 -9.57 -21.63
CA LEU A 82 -18.27 -9.76 -21.84
C LEU A 82 -17.84 -9.77 -23.32
N PRO A 83 -18.54 -10.45 -24.25
CA PRO A 83 -18.11 -10.50 -25.65
C PRO A 83 -18.11 -9.14 -26.37
N ALA A 84 -18.86 -8.15 -25.88
CA ALA A 84 -18.97 -6.84 -26.49
C ALA A 84 -17.85 -5.87 -26.06
N ILE A 85 -17.14 -6.19 -24.98
CA ILE A 85 -16.11 -5.33 -24.38
C ILE A 85 -14.82 -5.41 -25.20
N GLN A 86 -14.15 -4.28 -25.43
CA GLN A 86 -12.89 -4.19 -26.16
C GLN A 86 -11.83 -3.49 -25.32
N TRP A 87 -10.56 -3.87 -25.51
CA TRP A 87 -9.43 -3.35 -24.71
C TRP A 87 -9.22 -1.83 -24.83
N ASP A 88 -9.66 -1.20 -25.92
CA ASP A 88 -9.42 0.22 -26.23
C ASP A 88 -10.38 1.20 -25.50
N TRP A 89 -11.20 0.71 -24.57
CA TRP A 89 -12.17 1.54 -23.85
C TRP A 89 -11.53 2.34 -22.72
N GLY A 90 -10.29 2.04 -22.33
CA GLY A 90 -9.56 2.77 -21.29
C GLY A 90 -9.90 2.35 -19.86
N MET A 91 -10.45 1.14 -19.67
CA MET A 91 -10.59 0.48 -18.37
C MET A 91 -9.37 -0.40 -18.06
N ASP A 92 -9.06 -0.60 -16.78
CA ASP A 92 -7.93 -1.43 -16.34
C ASP A 92 -8.36 -2.82 -15.86
N GLU A 93 -9.63 -2.98 -15.47
CA GLU A 93 -10.17 -4.22 -14.94
C GLU A 93 -11.65 -4.38 -15.30
N ILE A 94 -12.11 -5.62 -15.40
CA ILE A 94 -13.50 -6.00 -15.68
C ILE A 94 -13.96 -6.97 -14.59
N LEU A 95 -15.02 -6.58 -13.88
CA LEU A 95 -15.72 -7.42 -12.92
C LEU A 95 -17.07 -7.84 -13.49
N VAL A 96 -17.42 -9.11 -13.30
CA VAL A 96 -18.78 -9.58 -13.53
C VAL A 96 -19.59 -9.30 -12.26
N ASP A 97 -20.85 -8.92 -12.39
CA ASP A 97 -21.73 -8.63 -11.26
C ASP A 97 -21.96 -9.83 -10.31
N THR A 98 -21.65 -11.04 -10.77
CA THR A 98 -21.66 -12.28 -9.97
C THR A 98 -20.29 -12.66 -9.37
N THR A 99 -19.23 -11.86 -9.57
CA THR A 99 -17.89 -12.13 -9.05
C THR A 99 -17.88 -12.20 -7.52
N SER A 100 -17.22 -13.21 -6.95
CA SER A 100 -17.18 -13.45 -5.50
C SER A 100 -16.47 -12.33 -4.72
N PRO A 101 -16.78 -12.11 -3.42
CA PRO A 101 -16.14 -11.05 -2.64
C PRO A 101 -14.61 -11.15 -2.59
N ALA A 102 -14.08 -12.36 -2.44
CA ALA A 102 -12.63 -12.59 -2.40
C ALA A 102 -11.95 -12.20 -3.73
N GLU A 103 -12.61 -12.46 -4.85
CA GLU A 103 -12.08 -12.12 -6.17
C GLU A 103 -12.21 -10.62 -6.46
N VAL A 104 -13.34 -9.99 -6.10
CA VAL A 104 -13.51 -8.53 -6.20
C VAL A 104 -12.42 -7.81 -5.41
N GLU A 105 -12.19 -8.19 -4.15
CA GLU A 105 -11.15 -7.59 -3.30
C GLU A 105 -9.75 -7.74 -3.92
N ALA A 106 -9.41 -8.95 -4.39
CA ALA A 106 -8.10 -9.22 -4.99
C ALA A 106 -7.86 -8.39 -6.26
N ARG A 107 -8.85 -8.31 -7.15
CA ARG A 107 -8.75 -7.54 -8.41
C ARG A 107 -8.73 -6.04 -8.17
N LEU A 108 -9.52 -5.53 -7.22
CA LEU A 108 -9.47 -4.11 -6.84
C LEU A 108 -8.09 -3.74 -6.30
N ARG A 109 -7.49 -4.55 -5.41
CA ARG A 109 -6.12 -4.33 -4.92
C ARG A 109 -5.10 -4.28 -6.06
N LEU A 110 -5.19 -5.22 -7.00
CA LEU A 110 -4.28 -5.31 -8.14
C LEU A 110 -4.43 -4.14 -9.12
N ALA A 111 -5.65 -3.65 -9.32
CA ALA A 111 -5.91 -2.49 -10.17
C ALA A 111 -5.34 -1.20 -9.56
N VAL A 112 -5.54 -1.00 -8.25
CA VAL A 112 -4.99 0.15 -7.50
C VAL A 112 -3.47 0.14 -7.49
N SER A 113 -2.85 -1.02 -7.27
CA SER A 113 -1.38 -1.11 -7.24
C SER A 113 -0.72 -0.79 -8.60
N ARG A 114 -1.43 -1.01 -9.72
CA ARG A 114 -0.93 -0.70 -11.08
C ARG A 114 -1.04 0.77 -11.46
N ALA A 115 -1.97 1.51 -10.84
CA ALA A 115 -2.25 2.90 -11.17
C ALA A 115 -1.39 3.91 -10.37
N ALA A 116 -0.64 3.45 -9.37
CA ALA A 116 0.34 4.27 -8.66
C ALA A 116 1.46 4.69 -9.64
N PRO A 117 1.68 5.99 -9.90
CA PRO A 117 2.71 6.43 -10.84
C PRO A 117 4.11 6.05 -10.35
N GLU A 118 4.89 5.42 -11.23
CA GLU A 118 6.35 5.42 -11.16
C GLU A 118 6.85 6.88 -11.10
N ALA A 119 7.39 7.30 -9.95
CA ALA A 119 8.30 8.43 -9.93
C ALA A 119 9.60 7.98 -10.62
N ALA A 120 9.78 8.38 -11.87
CA ALA A 120 10.89 7.99 -12.73
C ALA A 120 12.27 8.21 -12.09
N GLY A 121 12.95 7.10 -11.83
CA GLY A 121 14.39 6.90 -11.62
C GLY A 121 14.70 5.44 -11.97
N PRO A 122 15.88 5.10 -12.51
CA PRO A 122 16.11 3.77 -13.08
C PRO A 122 16.06 2.72 -11.96
N ALA A 123 15.16 1.74 -12.12
CA ALA A 123 15.04 0.51 -11.32
C ALA A 123 14.97 0.71 -9.79
N SER A 124 13.76 0.88 -9.28
CA SER A 124 13.42 0.47 -7.91
C SER A 124 12.04 -0.19 -7.93
N ASP A 125 12.07 -1.49 -7.68
CA ASP A 125 11.00 -2.49 -7.65
C ASP A 125 9.85 -2.17 -6.64
N PRO A 126 8.71 -2.88 -6.68
CA PRO A 126 7.47 -2.54 -5.97
C PRO A 126 7.61 -2.54 -4.44
N GLU A 127 7.44 -1.38 -3.79
CA GLU A 127 7.44 -1.22 -2.32
C GLU A 127 8.46 -2.11 -1.59
N GLU A 128 9.66 -2.21 -2.15
CA GLU A 128 10.70 -3.04 -1.57
C GLU A 128 11.33 -2.29 -0.40
N ILE A 129 11.12 -2.80 0.82
CA ILE A 129 11.82 -2.24 1.98
C ILE A 129 13.22 -2.84 1.97
N HIS A 130 14.20 -2.03 1.58
CA HIS A 130 15.62 -2.37 1.67
C HIS A 130 16.19 -1.89 3.00
N ALA A 131 16.68 -2.82 3.81
CA ALA A 131 17.40 -2.53 5.04
C ALA A 131 18.67 -3.37 5.10
N GLY A 132 19.74 -2.85 4.49
CA GLY A 132 20.99 -3.60 4.32
C GLY A 132 20.74 -4.85 3.48
N ASP A 133 21.06 -6.01 4.04
CA ASP A 133 20.86 -7.32 3.41
C ASP A 133 19.40 -7.82 3.42
N LEU A 134 18.50 -7.15 4.15
CA LEU A 134 17.09 -7.49 4.25
C LEU A 134 16.28 -6.82 3.13
N HIS A 135 15.45 -7.63 2.50
CA HIS A 135 14.59 -7.28 1.39
C HIS A 135 13.16 -7.76 1.68
N ILE A 136 12.17 -6.88 1.60
CA ILE A 136 10.77 -7.21 1.86
C ILE A 136 9.96 -6.80 0.64
N ASP A 137 9.34 -7.77 -0.01
CA ASP A 137 8.38 -7.58 -1.09
C ASP A 137 6.96 -7.68 -0.50
N GLU A 138 6.31 -6.53 -0.41
CA GLU A 138 4.96 -6.40 0.13
C GLU A 138 3.91 -7.08 -0.78
N ALA A 139 4.11 -7.04 -2.10
CA ALA A 139 3.15 -7.58 -3.05
C ALA A 139 3.11 -9.11 -3.02
N SER A 140 4.27 -9.77 -2.85
CA SER A 140 4.36 -11.23 -2.80
C SER A 140 4.32 -11.82 -1.39
N TYR A 141 4.22 -10.98 -0.34
CA TYR A 141 4.33 -11.41 1.07
C TYR A 141 5.62 -12.20 1.34
N ALA A 142 6.70 -11.84 0.66
CA ALA A 142 7.98 -12.52 0.76
C ALA A 142 9.04 -11.59 1.36
N ALA A 143 9.89 -12.14 2.23
CA ALA A 143 11.09 -11.47 2.68
C ALA A 143 12.32 -12.29 2.28
N LYS A 144 13.35 -11.65 1.74
CA LYS A 144 14.65 -12.26 1.44
C LYS A 144 15.72 -11.62 2.31
N LEU A 145 16.66 -12.43 2.76
CA LEU A 145 17.85 -11.97 3.47
C LEU A 145 19.07 -12.46 2.70
N ARG A 146 19.91 -11.55 2.20
CA ARG A 146 21.02 -11.86 1.29
C ARG A 146 20.57 -12.68 0.07
N GLY A 147 19.41 -12.35 -0.48
CA GLY A 147 18.79 -13.07 -1.60
C GLY A 147 18.18 -14.43 -1.27
N ARG A 148 18.24 -14.91 -0.02
CA ARG A 148 17.57 -16.16 0.41
C ARG A 148 16.20 -15.86 1.00
N THR A 149 15.15 -16.49 0.47
CA THR A 149 13.79 -16.35 1.00
C THR A 149 13.71 -16.85 2.44
N LEU A 150 13.16 -16.03 3.33
CA LEU A 150 12.83 -16.37 4.69
C LEU A 150 11.48 -17.08 4.73
N ASP A 151 11.43 -18.26 5.34
CA ASP A 151 10.18 -19.00 5.57
C ASP A 151 9.42 -18.39 6.76
N LEU A 152 8.77 -17.24 6.55
CA LEU A 152 8.00 -16.52 7.58
C LEU A 152 6.54 -16.94 7.55
N THR A 153 5.93 -17.09 8.72
CA THR A 153 4.46 -17.11 8.81
C THR A 153 3.91 -15.72 8.53
N PHE A 154 2.64 -15.63 8.14
CA PHE A 154 1.98 -14.35 7.83
C PHE A 154 2.18 -13.29 8.92
N LYS A 155 2.02 -13.64 10.20
CA LYS A 155 2.19 -12.67 11.31
C LYS A 155 3.64 -12.32 11.63
N GLU A 156 4.59 -13.21 11.33
CA GLU A 156 6.02 -12.86 11.43
C GLU A 156 6.42 -11.90 10.30
N PHE A 157 5.90 -12.11 9.08
CA PHE A 157 6.07 -11.21 7.95
C PHE A 157 5.48 -9.83 8.24
N GLU A 158 4.20 -9.76 8.62
CA GLU A 158 3.51 -8.49 8.91
C GLU A 158 4.20 -7.71 10.04
N LEU A 159 4.69 -8.40 11.08
CA LEU A 159 5.46 -7.78 12.15
C LEU A 159 6.80 -7.24 11.67
N LEU A 160 7.53 -8.00 10.84
CA LEU A 160 8.80 -7.57 10.24
C LEU A 160 8.59 -6.34 9.35
N LYS A 161 7.61 -6.42 8.45
CA LYS A 161 7.20 -5.34 7.55
C LYS A 161 6.85 -4.08 8.32
N PHE A 162 5.93 -4.17 9.28
CA PHE A 162 5.49 -3.01 10.07
C PHE A 162 6.66 -2.31 10.77
N LEU A 163 7.58 -3.09 11.37
CA LEU A 163 8.77 -2.54 12.00
C LEU A 163 9.72 -1.91 10.97
N ALA A 164 9.95 -2.58 9.84
CA ALA A 164 10.87 -2.13 8.80
C ALA A 164 10.38 -0.88 8.04
N GLN A 165 9.06 -0.68 7.90
CA GLN A 165 8.45 0.56 7.38
C GLN A 165 8.71 1.77 8.30
N HIS A 166 9.07 1.53 9.56
CA HIS A 166 9.27 2.56 10.58
C HIS A 166 10.65 2.43 11.25
N PRO A 167 11.75 2.55 10.49
CA PRO A 167 13.09 2.32 11.01
C PRO A 167 13.43 3.28 12.16
N GLY A 168 14.05 2.75 13.22
CA GLY A 168 14.45 3.51 14.41
C GLY A 168 13.31 3.84 15.39
N ARG A 169 12.03 3.81 14.96
CA ARG A 169 10.89 4.11 15.82
C ARG A 169 10.60 2.96 16.78
N VAL A 170 10.37 3.30 18.05
CA VAL A 170 10.01 2.34 19.09
C VAL A 170 8.50 2.21 19.19
N PHE A 171 8.00 0.98 19.11
CA PHE A 171 6.60 0.65 19.32
C PHE A 171 6.43 -0.18 20.59
N THR A 172 5.38 0.14 21.36
CA THR A 172 5.02 -0.66 22.53
C THR A 172 4.40 -1.99 22.10
N ARG A 173 4.44 -2.99 22.98
CA ARG A 173 3.83 -4.30 22.69
C ARG A 173 2.33 -4.21 22.42
N ALA A 174 1.63 -3.32 23.12
CA ALA A 174 0.20 -3.11 22.92
C ALA A 174 -0.09 -2.54 21.53
N VAL A 175 0.69 -1.55 21.09
CA VAL A 175 0.58 -0.97 19.73
C VAL A 175 0.91 -2.02 18.68
N LEU A 176 2.02 -2.76 18.83
CA LEU A 176 2.36 -3.82 17.87
C LEU A 176 1.30 -4.91 17.78
N LEU A 177 0.69 -5.27 18.92
CA LEU A 177 -0.41 -6.23 18.94
C LEU A 177 -1.60 -5.70 18.13
N GLN A 178 -1.98 -4.45 18.35
CA GLN A 178 -3.12 -3.82 17.68
C GLN A 178 -2.89 -3.62 16.17
N GLU A 179 -1.73 -3.12 15.78
CA GLU A 179 -1.42 -2.82 14.37
C GLU A 179 -1.25 -4.11 13.54
N VAL A 180 -0.63 -5.14 14.11
CA VAL A 180 -0.32 -6.39 13.36
C VAL A 180 -1.42 -7.44 13.52
N TRP A 181 -2.13 -7.52 14.65
CA TRP A 181 -3.22 -8.50 14.88
C TRP A 181 -4.63 -7.90 14.79
N GLY A 182 -4.79 -6.58 14.86
CA GLY A 182 -6.08 -5.88 14.84
C GLY A 182 -6.62 -5.58 16.23
N TYR A 183 -7.51 -4.58 16.31
CA TYR A 183 -8.13 -4.09 17.55
C TYR A 183 -9.01 -5.14 18.27
N ASP A 184 -9.56 -6.10 17.53
CA ASP A 184 -10.45 -7.14 18.06
C ASP A 184 -9.71 -8.42 18.51
N TYR A 185 -8.37 -8.42 18.51
CA TYR A 185 -7.60 -9.59 18.94
C TYR A 185 -7.54 -9.71 20.47
N PHE A 186 -8.24 -10.71 21.02
CA PHE A 186 -8.35 -10.97 22.46
C PHE A 186 -7.10 -11.62 23.10
N GLY A 187 -5.95 -11.63 22.43
CA GLY A 187 -4.71 -12.20 22.98
C GLY A 187 -3.89 -11.20 23.81
N GLY A 188 -2.95 -11.70 24.61
CA GLY A 188 -2.06 -10.86 25.41
C GLY A 188 -0.86 -10.33 24.62
N THR A 189 -0.25 -9.25 25.12
CA THR A 189 1.00 -8.66 24.56
C THR A 189 2.18 -9.62 24.48
N ARG A 190 2.14 -10.74 25.22
CA ARG A 190 3.11 -11.85 25.12
C ARG A 190 3.13 -12.51 23.74
N THR A 191 2.04 -12.43 22.98
CA THR A 191 1.99 -12.94 21.60
C THR A 191 3.04 -12.24 20.73
N VAL A 192 3.22 -10.92 20.90
CA VAL A 192 4.25 -10.15 20.18
C VAL A 192 5.63 -10.68 20.51
N ASP A 193 5.94 -10.91 21.78
CA ASP A 193 7.26 -11.40 22.22
C ASP A 193 7.60 -12.78 21.61
N VAL A 194 6.61 -13.67 21.52
CA VAL A 194 6.77 -15.00 20.90
C VAL A 194 7.10 -14.87 19.41
N HIS A 195 6.39 -13.98 18.69
CA HIS A 195 6.62 -13.79 17.26
C HIS A 195 7.95 -13.08 17.00
N VAL A 196 8.36 -12.10 17.81
CA VAL A 196 9.69 -11.49 17.73
C VAL A 196 10.78 -12.54 17.94
N ARG A 197 10.61 -13.44 18.93
CA ARG A 197 11.60 -14.51 19.18
C ARG A 197 11.72 -15.45 17.99
N ARG A 198 10.61 -15.89 17.40
CA ARG A 198 10.63 -16.78 16.22
C ARG A 198 11.20 -16.08 15.01
N LEU A 199 10.82 -14.82 14.79
CA LEU A 199 11.32 -13.99 13.71
C LEU A 199 12.84 -13.82 13.80
N ARG A 200 13.39 -13.50 14.99
CA ARG A 200 14.85 -13.46 15.21
C ARG A 200 15.54 -14.79 14.92
N ALA A 201 14.95 -15.91 15.35
CA ALA A 201 15.50 -17.23 15.06
C ALA A 201 15.54 -17.52 13.54
N LYS A 202 14.56 -17.02 12.77
CA LYS A 202 14.52 -17.14 11.31
C LYS A 202 15.46 -16.18 10.58
N LEU A 203 15.69 -14.98 11.13
CA LEU A 203 16.70 -14.03 10.65
C LEU A 203 18.14 -14.54 10.88
N GLY A 204 18.34 -15.32 11.95
CA GLY A 204 19.64 -15.85 12.33
C GLY A 204 20.46 -14.90 13.20
N PRO A 205 21.54 -15.39 13.83
CA PRO A 205 22.30 -14.66 14.85
C PRO A 205 23.00 -13.40 14.31
N GLU A 206 23.30 -13.36 13.02
CA GLU A 206 23.92 -12.21 12.36
C GLU A 206 22.94 -11.03 12.21
N TYR A 207 21.63 -11.31 12.08
CA TYR A 207 20.61 -10.31 11.74
C TYR A 207 19.49 -10.19 12.77
N GLU A 208 19.51 -10.97 13.86
CA GLU A 208 18.51 -10.86 14.92
C GLU A 208 18.48 -9.48 15.60
N ALA A 209 19.60 -8.75 15.52
CA ALA A 209 19.77 -7.39 16.01
C ALA A 209 19.01 -6.34 15.18
N LEU A 210 18.59 -6.68 13.94
CA LEU A 210 17.71 -5.82 13.13
C LEU A 210 16.40 -5.52 13.86
N ILE A 211 15.97 -6.40 14.75
CA ILE A 211 14.87 -6.11 15.67
C ILE A 211 15.50 -5.77 17.01
N GLY A 212 15.49 -4.50 17.39
CA GLY A 212 15.99 -4.02 18.67
C GLY A 212 14.95 -4.18 19.78
N THR A 213 15.39 -4.57 20.99
CA THR A 213 14.53 -4.56 22.19
C THR A 213 14.78 -3.30 23.00
N VAL A 214 13.73 -2.54 23.29
CA VAL A 214 13.77 -1.47 24.29
C VAL A 214 13.14 -2.00 25.57
N ARG A 215 13.97 -2.22 26.60
CA ARG A 215 13.55 -2.84 27.87
C ARG A 215 12.34 -2.10 28.44
N ASN A 216 11.34 -2.85 28.90
CA ASN A 216 10.08 -2.35 29.45
C ASN A 216 9.19 -1.52 28.51
N VAL A 217 9.58 -1.32 27.26
CA VAL A 217 8.79 -0.54 26.28
C VAL A 217 8.27 -1.44 25.17
N GLY A 218 9.17 -2.02 24.36
CA GLY A 218 8.78 -2.81 23.21
C GLY A 218 9.91 -3.00 22.22
N TYR A 219 9.61 -2.85 20.93
CA TYR A 219 10.51 -3.22 19.84
C TYR A 219 10.66 -2.09 18.82
N ARG A 220 11.79 -2.10 18.12
CA ARG A 220 12.07 -1.21 16.99
C ARG A 220 12.81 -1.97 15.91
N PHE A 221 12.75 -1.47 14.69
CA PHE A 221 13.69 -1.87 13.65
C PHE A 221 14.99 -1.07 13.76
N VAL A 222 16.13 -1.74 13.66
CA VAL A 222 17.46 -1.16 13.66
C VAL A 222 18.06 -1.46 12.28
N PRO A 223 18.03 -0.50 11.34
CA PRO A 223 18.65 -0.72 10.04
C PRO A 223 20.14 -1.01 10.23
N GLU A 224 20.65 -1.97 9.47
CA GLU A 224 22.08 -2.25 9.40
C GLU A 224 22.79 -0.97 8.96
N ARG A 225 23.83 -0.56 9.69
CA ARG A 225 24.54 0.71 9.42
C ARG A 225 25.01 0.74 7.97
N ALA A 226 24.54 1.71 7.19
CA ALA A 226 25.27 2.20 6.03
C ALA A 226 26.66 2.71 6.50
N ASP A 227 27.66 2.50 5.66
CA ASP A 227 29.11 2.64 5.87
C ASP A 227 29.62 3.56 7.00
N PRO A 228 30.68 3.15 7.74
CA PRO A 228 31.40 3.99 8.72
C PRO A 228 31.96 5.32 8.17
N GLN A 229 32.00 5.49 6.84
CA GLN A 229 32.59 6.67 6.19
C GLN A 229 31.71 7.93 6.26
N THR A 230 30.39 7.79 6.46
CA THR A 230 29.48 8.96 6.57
C THR A 230 29.58 9.67 7.92
N MET A 231 30.14 9.01 8.94
CA MET A 231 30.31 9.60 10.28
C MET A 231 31.60 10.41 10.42
N ALA A 232 32.56 10.28 9.49
CA ALA A 232 33.83 11.03 9.53
C ALA A 232 33.68 12.50 9.09
N THR A 233 32.60 12.87 8.38
CA THR A 233 32.42 14.23 7.87
C THR A 233 31.79 15.20 8.89
N LEU A 234 31.43 14.73 10.08
CA LEU A 234 30.89 15.59 11.16
C LEU A 234 31.90 15.90 12.28
N ASP A 235 33.07 15.25 12.28
CA ASP A 235 34.15 15.49 13.28
C ASP A 235 35.33 16.32 12.72
N GLU A 236 35.30 16.73 11.45
CA GLU A 236 36.31 17.61 10.84
C GLU A 236 35.71 18.94 10.40
N ILE A 237 35.27 19.76 11.37
CA ILE A 237 35.25 21.22 11.19
C ILE A 237 36.43 21.78 11.98
N PRO A 238 37.50 22.27 11.33
CA PRO A 238 38.56 22.98 12.03
C PRO A 238 38.00 24.25 12.66
N VAL A 239 38.32 24.48 13.93
CA VAL A 239 37.81 25.58 14.78
C VAL A 239 38.35 26.97 14.37
N ASP A 240 39.05 27.10 13.23
CA ASP A 240 39.88 28.28 12.94
C ASP A 240 39.24 29.37 12.05
N GLU A 241 37.97 29.24 11.65
CA GLU A 241 37.31 30.25 10.79
C GLU A 241 36.26 31.14 11.48
N ILE A 242 36.18 31.16 12.80
CA ILE A 242 35.42 32.19 13.52
C ILE A 242 36.32 33.40 13.79
N ARG A 243 36.70 34.15 12.74
CA ARG A 243 37.14 35.54 12.87
C ARG A 243 36.13 36.45 12.18
N THR A 244 35.31 37.09 13.01
CA THR A 244 34.48 38.23 12.67
C THR A 244 35.36 39.38 12.14
N PRO A 245 35.01 40.07 11.05
CA PRO A 245 35.53 41.40 10.81
C PRO A 245 34.79 42.37 11.73
N ILE A 246 35.54 42.94 12.67
CA ILE A 246 35.19 44.19 13.34
C ILE A 246 35.12 45.26 12.26
N ASP A 247 33.93 45.80 12.03
CA ASP A 247 33.71 46.97 11.21
C ASP A 247 34.14 48.20 12.02
N ASP A 248 35.39 48.64 11.80
CA ASP A 248 35.92 49.92 12.23
C ASP A 248 36.05 50.79 10.98
N ARG A 249 35.12 51.74 10.77
CA ARG A 249 35.43 53.17 10.68
C ARG A 249 34.31 54.04 10.08
N SER A 250 34.09 55.14 10.80
CA SER A 250 33.73 56.51 10.37
C SER A 250 32.27 56.82 10.07
#